data_AF-A0A191TJJ5-F1
#
_entry.id   AF-A0A191TJJ5-F1
#
_cell.length_a   1.000
_cell.length_b   1.000
_cell.length_c   1.000
_cell.angle_alpha   90.00
_cell.angle_beta   90.00
_cell.angle_gamma   90.00
#
_symmetry.space_group_name_H-M   'P 1'
#
loop_
_entity.id
_entity.type
_entity.pdbx_description
1 polymer ?
#
loop_
_entity_poly.entity_id
_entity_poly.type
_entity_poly.pdbx_seq_one_letter_code
_entity_poly.pdbx_strand_id
1 'polypeptide(L)'
;MYDTSLKRKWDNEAVMEYARRESKAEGIAEGIAEGIAEGMEKGMEKGKAEVVRNLIIKLGFTDAQAADVAEVSLDFVKKVRASLKEE
;
A
#
# COMPACT_ATOMS: atom_id res chain seq x y z
N MET A 1 -0.54 -7.52 -56.16
CA MET A 1 0.27 -6.66 -55.27
C MET A 1 -0.53 -5.96 -54.17
N TYR A 2 -1.87 -5.90 -54.23
CA TYR A 2 -2.71 -5.23 -53.22
C TYR A 2 -2.77 -5.98 -51.88
N ASP A 3 -2.74 -7.31 -51.94
CA ASP A 3 -2.89 -8.20 -50.79
C ASP A 3 -1.73 -8.10 -49.77
N THR A 4 -0.50 -7.92 -50.25
CA THR A 4 0.70 -7.83 -49.41
C THR A 4 0.76 -6.54 -48.58
N SER A 5 0.22 -5.43 -49.11
CA SER A 5 0.14 -4.17 -48.37
C SER A 5 -0.93 -4.20 -47.29
N LEU A 6 -2.04 -4.90 -47.53
CA LEU A 6 -3.13 -5.02 -46.56
C LEU A 6 -2.70 -5.91 -45.39
N LYS A 7 -2.06 -7.04 -45.69
CA LYS A 7 -1.52 -7.96 -44.69
C LYS A 7 -0.52 -7.29 -43.75
N ARG A 8 0.43 -6.51 -44.28
CA ARG A 8 1.39 -5.75 -43.45
C ARG A 8 0.74 -4.73 -42.52
N LYS A 9 -0.34 -4.10 -42.96
CA LYS A 9 -1.09 -3.15 -42.10
C LYS A 9 -1.74 -3.89 -40.94
N TRP A 10 -2.39 -5.02 -41.20
CA TRP A 10 -2.99 -5.84 -40.16
C TRP A 10 -1.97 -6.48 -39.23
N ASP A 11 -0.82 -6.94 -39.74
CA ASP A 11 0.26 -7.48 -38.92
C ASP A 11 0.81 -6.39 -37.97
N ASN A 12 1.03 -5.17 -38.48
CA ASN A 12 1.45 -4.04 -37.66
C ASN A 12 0.39 -3.63 -36.65
N GLU A 13 -0.88 -3.60 -37.05
CA GLU A 13 -1.99 -3.22 -36.17
C GLU A 13 -2.18 -4.24 -35.04
N ALA A 14 -2.06 -5.54 -35.34
CA ALA A 14 -2.09 -6.61 -34.36
C ALA A 14 -0.93 -6.52 -33.34
N VAL A 15 0.29 -6.22 -33.81
CA VAL A 15 1.45 -6.00 -32.92
C VAL A 15 1.23 -4.80 -32.00
N MET A 16 0.71 -3.69 -32.54
CA MET A 16 0.44 -2.48 -31.76
C MET A 16 -0.70 -2.66 -30.76
N GLU A 17 -1.74 -3.43 -31.13
CA GLU A 17 -2.85 -3.77 -30.24
C GLU A 17 -2.38 -4.71 -29.11
N TYR A 18 -1.56 -5.71 -29.44
CA TYR A 18 -0.94 -6.59 -28.45
C TYR A 18 -0.09 -5.81 -27.46
N ALA A 19 0.83 -4.96 -27.95
CA ALA A 19 1.68 -4.11 -27.12
C ALA A 19 0.85 -3.17 -26.23
N ARG A 20 -0.20 -2.53 -26.76
CA ARG A 20 -1.10 -1.68 -25.95
C ARG A 20 -1.80 -2.48 -24.86
N ARG A 21 -2.26 -3.69 -25.16
CA ARG A 21 -2.97 -4.53 -24.21
C ARG A 21 -2.05 -4.99 -23.09
N GLU A 22 -0.83 -5.40 -23.45
CA GLU A 22 0.21 -5.82 -22.51
C GLU A 22 0.66 -4.65 -21.63
N SER A 23 1.03 -3.50 -22.20
CA SER A 23 1.41 -2.32 -21.41
C SER A 23 0.29 -1.81 -20.50
N LYS A 24 -0.99 -1.92 -20.92
CA LYS A 24 -2.12 -1.58 -20.06
C LYS A 24 -2.28 -2.58 -18.92
N ALA A 25 -2.10 -3.87 -19.19
CA ALA A 25 -2.18 -4.91 -18.16
C ALA A 25 -1.05 -4.76 -17.14
N GLU A 26 0.17 -4.51 -17.60
CA GLU A 26 1.35 -4.22 -16.77
C GLU A 26 1.13 -2.98 -15.91
N GLY A 27 0.72 -1.86 -16.50
CA GLY A 27 0.48 -0.62 -15.74
C GLY A 27 -0.64 -0.75 -14.69
N ILE A 28 -1.66 -1.57 -14.95
CA ILE A 28 -2.70 -1.87 -13.95
C ILE A 28 -2.14 -2.75 -12.83
N ALA A 29 -1.35 -3.78 -13.18
CA ALA A 29 -0.74 -4.68 -12.22
C ALA A 29 0.23 -3.94 -11.29
N GLU A 30 1.08 -3.07 -11.84
CA GLU A 30 1.99 -2.21 -11.08
C GLU A 30 1.22 -1.26 -10.15
N GLY A 31 0.20 -0.55 -10.68
CA GLY A 31 -0.59 0.38 -9.87
C GLY A 31 -1.36 -0.29 -8.73
N ILE A 32 -1.87 -1.52 -8.95
CA ILE A 32 -2.51 -2.31 -7.89
C ILE A 32 -1.48 -2.75 -6.85
N ALA A 33 -0.30 -3.22 -7.27
CA ALA A 33 0.75 -3.66 -6.37
C ALA A 33 1.24 -2.52 -5.47
N GLU A 34 1.51 -1.35 -6.04
CA GLU A 34 1.90 -0.15 -5.28
C GLU A 34 0.79 0.28 -4.30
N GLY A 35 -0.46 0.34 -4.77
CA GLY A 35 -1.59 0.73 -3.92
C GLY A 35 -1.85 -0.24 -2.75
N ILE A 36 -1.68 -1.54 -2.97
CA ILE A 36 -1.79 -2.55 -1.91
C ILE A 36 -0.64 -2.40 -0.92
N ALA A 37 0.60 -2.24 -1.38
CA ALA A 37 1.75 -2.08 -0.51
C ALA A 37 1.62 -0.86 0.41
N GLU A 38 1.30 0.30 -0.16
CA GLU A 38 1.11 1.54 0.60
C GLU A 38 -0.09 1.44 1.56
N GLY A 39 -1.18 0.82 1.10
CA GLY A 39 -2.37 0.59 1.92
C GLY A 39 -2.13 -0.34 3.11
N MET A 40 -1.37 -1.42 2.90
CA MET A 40 -1.01 -2.37 3.96
C MET A 40 -0.08 -1.73 4.99
N GLU A 41 0.93 -0.96 4.56
CA GLU A 41 1.86 -0.28 5.47
C GLU A 41 1.11 0.73 6.37
N LYS A 42 0.32 1.61 5.75
CA LYS A 42 -0.51 2.58 6.48
C LYS A 42 -1.52 1.91 7.39
N GLY A 43 -2.12 0.80 6.96
CA GLY A 43 -3.07 0.02 7.76
C GLY A 43 -2.42 -0.61 8.99
N MET A 44 -1.23 -1.18 8.81
CA MET A 44 -0.48 -1.82 9.90
C MET A 44 -0.02 -0.81 10.95
N GLU A 45 0.49 0.35 10.52
CA GLU A 45 0.88 1.43 11.44
C GLU A 45 -0.31 1.97 12.23
N LYS A 46 -1.45 2.23 11.56
CA LYS A 46 -2.68 2.68 12.23
C LYS A 46 -3.19 1.65 13.23
N GLY A 47 -3.19 0.37 12.86
CA GLY A 47 -3.59 -0.72 13.74
C GLY A 47 -2.72 -0.80 15.00
N LYS A 48 -1.39 -0.72 14.84
CA LYS A 48 -0.44 -0.68 15.97
C LYS A 48 -0.67 0.54 16.86
N ALA A 49 -0.88 1.72 16.26
CA ALA A 49 -1.17 2.94 17.01
C ALA A 49 -2.48 2.84 17.82
N GLU A 50 -3.52 2.24 17.24
CA GLU A 50 -4.80 2.05 17.91
C GLU A 50 -4.71 1.04 19.06
N VAL A 51 -3.96 -0.05 18.89
CA VAL A 51 -3.67 -0.99 19.98
C VAL A 51 -2.95 -0.27 21.12
N VAL A 52 -1.88 0.47 20.84
CA VAL A 52 -1.14 1.24 21.84
C VAL A 52 -2.05 2.26 22.54
N ARG A 53 -2.89 2.98 21.80
CA ARG A 53 -3.89 3.91 22.34
C ARG A 53 -4.83 3.20 23.31
N ASN A 54 -5.36 2.05 22.92
CA ASN A 54 -6.28 1.26 23.74
C ASN A 54 -5.59 0.75 25.02
N LEU A 55 -4.34 0.29 24.94
CA LEU A 55 -3.55 -0.15 26.10
C LEU A 55 -3.34 1.01 27.11
N ILE A 56 -3.03 2.21 26.62
CA ILE A 56 -2.80 3.37 27.49
C ILE A 56 -4.12 3.89 28.09
N ILE A 57 -5.15 4.11 27.25
CA ILE A 57 -6.39 4.78 27.68
C ILE A 57 -7.30 3.82 28.46
N LYS A 58 -7.51 2.60 27.96
CA LYS A 58 -8.48 1.67 28.54
C LYS A 58 -7.90 0.86 29.70
N LEU A 59 -6.62 0.47 29.59
CA LEU A 59 -5.97 -0.39 30.58
C LEU A 59 -5.01 0.37 31.51
N GLY A 60 -4.70 1.63 31.22
CA GLY A 60 -3.82 2.45 32.05
C GLY A 60 -2.35 2.02 32.01
N PHE A 61 -1.92 1.35 30.94
CA PHE A 61 -0.55 0.85 30.83
C PHE A 61 0.47 2.00 30.73
N THR A 62 1.65 1.76 31.29
CA THR A 62 2.80 2.65 31.09
C THR A 62 3.35 2.51 29.67
N ASP A 63 4.07 3.52 29.20
CA ASP A 63 4.62 3.52 27.84
C ASP A 63 5.53 2.30 27.57
N ALA A 64 6.23 1.81 28.60
CA ALA A 64 7.06 0.61 28.52
C ALA A 64 6.24 -0.68 28.41
N GLN A 65 5.15 -0.81 29.16
CA GLN A 65 4.26 -1.97 29.08
C GLN A 65 3.51 -2.02 27.74
N ALA A 66 3.07 -0.86 27.25
CA ALA A 66 2.41 -0.77 25.95
C ALA A 66 3.38 -1.10 24.80
N ALA A 67 4.64 -0.67 24.89
CA ALA A 67 5.69 -0.99 23.93
C ALA A 67 5.98 -2.50 23.88
N ASP A 68 6.10 -3.13 25.06
CA ASP A 68 6.37 -4.56 25.20
C ASP A 68 5.22 -5.40 24.63
N VAL A 69 3.97 -5.11 25.03
CA VAL A 69 2.78 -5.87 24.60
C VAL A 69 2.45 -5.67 23.12
N ALA A 70 2.63 -4.46 22.59
CA ALA A 70 2.37 -4.19 21.17
C ALA A 70 3.57 -4.51 20.27
N GLU A 71 4.69 -5.00 20.82
CA GLU A 71 5.95 -5.26 20.12
C GLU A 71 6.41 -4.06 19.27
N VAL A 72 6.33 -2.86 19.85
CA VAL A 72 6.74 -1.60 19.22
C VAL A 72 7.80 -0.88 20.05
N SER A 73 8.48 0.08 19.44
CA SER A 73 9.47 0.90 20.15
C SER A 73 8.79 1.87 21.13
N LEU A 74 9.51 2.19 22.22
CA LEU A 74 9.09 3.25 23.15
C LEU A 74 8.82 4.59 22.46
N ASP A 75 9.60 4.91 21.43
CA ASP A 75 9.42 6.15 20.68
C ASP A 75 8.12 6.16 19.88
N PHE A 76 7.70 5.01 19.33
CA PHE A 76 6.40 4.89 18.69
C PHE A 76 5.27 5.15 19.70
N VAL A 77 5.36 4.56 20.90
CA VAL A 77 4.38 4.77 21.96
C VAL A 77 4.31 6.25 22.38
N LYS A 78 5.46 6.92 22.52
CA LYS A 78 5.51 8.36 22.82
C LYS A 78 4.90 9.20 21.71
N LYS A 79 5.13 8.87 20.43
CA LYS A 79 4.49 9.56 19.30
C LYS A 79 2.97 9.42 19.34
N VAL A 80 2.47 8.19 19.55
CA VAL A 80 1.03 7.93 19.71
C VAL A 80 0.48 8.73 20.89
N ARG A 81 1.17 8.73 22.03
CA ARG A 81 0.77 9.50 23.21
C ARG A 81 0.77 11.01 22.98
N ALA A 82 1.70 11.54 22.18
CA ALA A 82 1.73 12.93 21.80
C ALA A 82 0.51 13.29 20.92
N SER A 83 0.21 12.47 19.91
CA SER A 83 -0.99 12.66 19.07
C SER A 83 -2.31 12.60 19.85
N LEU A 84 -2.35 11.88 20.98
CA LEU A 84 -3.52 11.82 21.86
C LEU A 84 -3.70 13.04 22.76
N LYS A 85 -2.66 13.85 22.97
CA LYS A 85 -2.75 15.10 23.75
C LYS A 85 -3.16 16.29 22.91
N GLU A 86 -3.03 16.19 21.58
CA GLU A 86 -3.43 17.22 20.62
C GLU A 86 -4.89 17.07 20.16
N GLU A 87 -5.54 15.96 20.50
CA GLU A 87 -6.98 15.69 20.33
C GLU A 87 -7.80 16.18 21.54
#